data_AF-A0A0K1RDD5-F1
#
_entry.id   AF-A0A0K1RDD5-F1
#
_cell.length_a   1.000
_cell.length_b   1.000
_cell.length_c   1.000
_cell.angle_alpha   90.00
_cell.angle_beta   90.00
_cell.angle_gamma   90.00
#
_symmetry.space_group_name_H-M   'P 1'
#
loop_
_entity.id
_entity.type
_entity.pdbx_description
1 polymer ?
#
loop_
_entity_poly.entity_id
_entity_poly.type
_entity_poly.pdbx_seq_one_letter_code
_entity_poly.pdbx_strand_id
1 'polypeptide(L)'
;MDLQHLRAIDTVLAELGPEITDEAYADFDEMLTTTFTPTRPGQHTPQTTTITRRIREMIKRIDPTCAYQPKRRQQRVAQAHAADDTVTFEVSTQSGTVKTLVTLATNPLTAQVVREHVLATAREHKTSMADAMVKLLSGEITPTKTTLHVFVPKGRKAGGPAYVPGVGALTPEATAALDDLLASAKVTEVDMEAELQAHTDSYTPTEAMRRVVCARHTHCVFPGCSVPSLRCQLDHRIPFGQGGKTTPGNLFPLCQKHHNLKTDKRGFYVPDPDTGEILWLFTNGTYETCTPDSLIAHNTHAAAPRWKSNLEQVCARRSRVAQFYAKGHKILDDFDHHHNLEQADAQIAALEEEYGLIFPIKAVLPEPLPKEPDFSEPPFPDPEDAYGWVEDYDPEELVDTRPE
;
A
#
# COMPACT_ATOMS: atom_id res chain seq x y z
N MET A 1 -10.36 23.69 -12.22
CA MET A 1 -9.92 23.52 -10.82
C MET A 1 -11.16 23.35 -9.95
N ASP A 2 -11.15 22.42 -8.99
CA ASP A 2 -12.30 22.18 -8.09
C ASP A 2 -12.12 22.85 -6.71
N LEU A 3 -13.15 22.77 -5.87
CA LEU A 3 -13.17 23.38 -4.55
C LEU A 3 -12.19 22.74 -3.56
N GLN A 4 -11.84 21.46 -3.74
CA GLN A 4 -10.87 20.78 -2.87
C GLN A 4 -9.45 21.31 -3.10
N HIS A 5 -9.11 21.58 -4.36
CA HIS A 5 -7.84 22.19 -4.73
C HIS A 5 -7.72 23.62 -4.19
N LEU A 6 -8.77 24.44 -4.33
CA LEU A 6 -8.80 25.81 -3.79
C LEU A 6 -8.61 25.84 -2.27
N ARG A 7 -9.34 25.00 -1.53
CA ARG A 7 -9.19 24.91 -0.06
C ARG A 7 -7.79 24.47 0.35
N ALA A 8 -7.20 23.54 -0.39
CA ALA A 8 -5.86 23.04 -0.10
C ALA A 8 -4.78 24.12 -0.34
N ILE A 9 -4.94 24.93 -1.40
CA ILE A 9 -4.05 26.06 -1.71
C ILE A 9 -4.16 27.13 -0.61
N ASP A 10 -5.39 27.55 -0.29
CA ASP A 10 -5.69 28.57 0.73
C ASP A 10 -5.13 28.20 2.10
N THR A 11 -5.38 26.95 2.55
CA THR A 11 -4.90 26.46 3.85
C THR A 11 -3.38 26.53 3.98
N VAL A 12 -2.64 26.28 2.89
CA VAL A 12 -1.17 26.27 2.91
C VAL A 12 -0.60 27.66 2.73
N LEU A 13 -1.18 28.51 1.88
CA LEU A 13 -0.75 29.90 1.74
C LEU A 13 -0.96 30.70 3.02
N ALA A 14 -1.97 30.36 3.83
CA ALA A 14 -2.16 30.94 5.15
C ALA A 14 -0.97 30.73 6.11
N GLU A 15 -0.06 29.78 5.84
CA GLU A 15 1.16 29.55 6.64
C GLU A 15 2.15 30.73 6.56
N LEU A 16 2.09 31.57 5.53
CA LEU A 16 3.01 32.70 5.31
C LEU A 16 2.61 34.00 6.06
N GLY A 17 1.41 34.06 6.65
CA GLY A 17 0.93 35.23 7.39
C GLY A 17 0.51 36.42 6.50
N PRO A 18 0.11 37.56 7.09
CA PRO A 18 -0.49 38.69 6.37
C PRO A 18 0.51 39.63 5.69
N GLU A 19 1.82 39.49 5.93
CA GLU A 19 2.88 40.40 5.44
C GLU A 19 3.61 39.84 4.20
N ILE A 20 2.89 39.27 3.25
CA ILE A 20 3.45 38.74 2.00
C ILE A 20 3.51 39.87 0.97
N THR A 21 4.62 39.96 0.24
CA THR A 21 4.78 40.91 -0.86
C THR A 21 3.95 40.49 -2.09
N ASP A 22 3.46 41.47 -2.86
CA ASP A 22 2.73 41.20 -4.10
C ASP A 22 3.56 40.39 -5.11
N GLU A 23 4.89 40.55 -5.10
CA GLU A 23 5.83 39.78 -5.90
C GLU A 23 5.83 38.28 -5.53
N ALA A 24 5.77 37.95 -4.24
CA ALA A 24 5.69 36.56 -3.80
C ALA A 24 4.36 35.90 -4.24
N TYR A 25 3.26 36.64 -4.23
CA TYR A 25 1.98 36.15 -4.77
C TYR A 25 2.04 35.91 -6.28
N ALA A 26 2.74 36.76 -7.03
CA ALA A 26 2.94 36.57 -8.47
C ALA A 26 3.71 35.27 -8.76
N ASP A 27 4.75 34.96 -7.98
CA ASP A 27 5.49 33.70 -8.12
C ASP A 27 4.59 32.48 -7.86
N PHE A 28 3.74 32.53 -6.81
CA PHE A 28 2.80 31.45 -6.53
C PHE A 28 1.77 31.29 -7.65
N ASP A 29 1.28 32.40 -8.21
CA ASP A 29 0.31 32.39 -9.30
C ASP A 29 0.91 31.81 -10.58
N GLU A 30 2.14 32.18 -10.93
CA GLU A 30 2.88 31.60 -12.06
C GLU A 30 3.10 30.08 -11.87
N MET A 31 3.50 29.66 -10.67
CA MET A 31 3.68 28.25 -10.33
C MET A 31 2.37 27.47 -10.39
N LEU A 32 1.27 28.01 -9.87
CA LEU A 32 -0.05 27.36 -9.91
C LEU A 32 -0.57 27.27 -11.35
N THR A 33 -0.45 28.35 -12.12
CA THR A 33 -0.82 28.41 -13.53
C THR A 33 -0.08 27.36 -14.34
N THR A 34 1.24 27.25 -14.15
CA THR A 34 2.06 26.22 -14.80
C THR A 34 1.65 24.81 -14.37
N THR A 35 1.32 24.62 -13.08
CA THR A 35 0.96 23.31 -12.54
C THR A 35 -0.39 22.81 -13.04
N PHE A 36 -1.37 23.71 -13.24
CA PHE A 36 -2.69 23.35 -13.73
C PHE A 36 -2.84 23.40 -15.25
N THR A 37 -1.88 23.98 -15.97
CA THR A 37 -1.87 23.99 -17.43
C THR A 37 -1.50 22.60 -17.96
N PRO A 38 -2.42 21.91 -18.67
CA PRO A 38 -2.12 20.59 -19.23
C PRO A 38 -1.14 20.73 -20.39
N THR A 39 -0.12 19.87 -20.42
CA THR A 39 0.88 19.83 -21.50
C THR A 39 0.56 18.78 -22.56
N ARG A 40 -0.41 17.90 -22.29
CA ARG A 40 -0.87 16.88 -23.24
C ARG A 40 -2.37 16.58 -23.13
N PRO A 41 -3.02 16.13 -24.22
CA PRO A 41 -4.42 15.72 -24.18
C PRO A 41 -4.67 14.59 -23.18
N GLY A 42 -5.74 14.71 -22.39
CA GLY A 42 -6.14 13.70 -21.41
C GLY A 42 -5.28 13.64 -20.14
N GLN A 43 -4.41 14.62 -19.90
CA GLN A 43 -3.62 14.68 -18.66
C GLN A 43 -4.52 14.85 -17.43
N HIS A 44 -4.35 13.96 -16.45
CA HIS A 44 -5.05 14.06 -15.17
C HIS A 44 -4.66 15.32 -14.41
N THR A 45 -5.65 15.93 -13.75
CA THR A 45 -5.43 17.05 -12.83
C THR A 45 -4.46 16.64 -11.71
N PRO A 46 -3.46 17.49 -11.37
CA PRO A 46 -2.55 17.21 -10.28
C PRO A 46 -3.30 17.00 -8.95
N GLN A 47 -2.86 16.04 -8.15
CA GLN A 47 -3.48 15.79 -6.85
C GLN A 47 -3.22 16.95 -5.87
N THR A 48 -4.16 17.19 -4.94
CA THR A 48 -4.05 18.20 -3.88
C THR A 48 -2.76 18.07 -3.05
N THR A 49 -2.27 16.85 -2.81
CA THR A 49 -1.01 16.57 -2.13
C THR A 49 0.22 17.08 -2.89
N THR A 50 0.18 17.02 -4.23
CA THR A 50 1.26 17.50 -5.09
C THR A 50 1.33 19.02 -5.08
N ILE A 51 0.17 19.68 -5.15
CA ILE A 51 0.07 21.15 -5.14
C ILE A 51 0.50 21.70 -3.78
N THR A 52 -0.03 21.15 -2.68
CA THR A 52 0.36 21.56 -1.32
C THR A 52 1.84 21.35 -1.03
N ARG A 53 2.46 20.30 -1.59
CA ARG A 53 3.91 20.10 -1.50
C ARG A 53 4.70 21.19 -2.23
N ARG A 54 4.32 21.52 -3.47
CA ARG A 54 4.99 22.55 -4.28
C ARG A 54 4.89 23.93 -3.64
N ILE A 55 3.70 24.31 -3.15
CA ILE A 55 3.50 25.55 -2.41
C ILE A 55 4.40 25.58 -1.18
N ARG A 56 4.45 24.51 -0.37
CA ARG A 56 5.35 24.44 0.79
C ARG A 56 6.83 24.51 0.42
N GLU A 57 7.23 23.99 -0.73
CA GLU A 57 8.62 24.13 -1.21
C GLU A 57 8.96 25.58 -1.56
N MET A 58 8.01 26.32 -2.15
CA MET A 58 8.17 27.76 -2.38
C MET A 58 8.12 28.58 -1.09
N ILE A 59 7.18 28.30 -0.17
CA ILE A 59 7.12 28.92 1.16
C ILE A 59 8.48 28.77 1.86
N LYS A 60 9.12 27.60 1.80
CA LYS A 60 10.45 27.39 2.40
C LYS A 60 11.57 28.21 1.75
N ARG A 61 11.43 28.55 0.47
CA ARG A 61 12.40 29.39 -0.25
C ARG A 61 12.25 30.86 0.12
N ILE A 62 11.00 31.32 0.27
CA ILE A 62 10.63 32.70 0.62
C ILE A 62 10.88 32.95 2.11
N ASP A 63 10.42 32.04 2.97
CA ASP A 63 10.64 32.05 4.42
C ASP A 63 11.34 30.75 4.88
N PRO A 64 12.67 30.78 5.03
CA PRO A 64 13.45 29.67 5.56
C PRO A 64 13.07 29.28 7.01
N THR A 65 12.36 30.11 7.76
CA THR A 65 11.91 29.77 9.12
C THR A 65 10.74 28.76 9.12
N CYS A 66 9.98 28.71 8.04
CA CYS A 66 9.00 27.67 7.72
C CYS A 66 9.64 26.34 7.29
N ALA A 67 10.97 26.29 7.14
CA ALA A 67 11.69 25.08 6.80
C ALA A 67 11.65 24.01 7.91
N TYR A 68 11.87 22.77 7.49
CA TYR A 68 11.88 21.61 8.37
C TYR A 68 12.90 21.80 9.50
N GLN A 69 12.42 21.97 10.73
CA GLN A 69 13.26 22.08 11.92
C GLN A 69 13.48 20.70 12.57
N PRO A 70 14.66 20.08 12.43
CA PRO A 70 14.94 18.74 12.94
C PRO A 70 14.79 18.66 14.46
N LYS A 71 15.13 19.72 15.20
CA LYS A 71 14.95 19.80 16.66
C LYS A 71 13.47 19.79 17.06
N ARG A 72 12.60 20.54 16.37
CA ARG A 72 11.16 20.51 16.63
C ARG A 72 10.52 19.17 16.27
N ARG A 73 11.05 18.45 15.27
CA ARG A 73 10.60 17.08 14.99
C ARG A 73 11.10 16.11 16.04
N GLN A 74 12.36 16.20 16.47
CA GLN A 74 12.88 15.39 17.57
C GLN A 74 12.10 15.65 18.85
N GLN A 75 11.76 16.90 19.17
CA GLN A 75 10.90 17.24 20.30
C GLN A 75 9.49 16.67 20.14
N ARG A 76 8.85 16.79 18.96
CA ARG A 76 7.53 16.17 18.71
C ARG A 76 7.55 14.65 18.78
N VAL A 77 8.61 14.01 18.28
CA VAL A 77 8.80 12.56 18.35
C VAL A 77 9.07 12.12 19.79
N ALA A 78 9.93 12.84 20.52
CA ALA A 78 10.18 12.58 21.93
C ALA A 78 8.93 12.80 22.80
N GLN A 79 8.11 13.81 22.48
CA GLN A 79 6.86 14.10 23.17
C GLN A 79 5.75 13.10 22.81
N ALA A 80 5.74 12.57 21.58
CA ALA A 80 4.90 11.44 21.19
C ALA A 80 5.30 10.17 21.95
N HIS A 81 6.59 9.87 22.05
CA HIS A 81 7.08 8.72 22.84
C HIS A 81 6.89 8.88 24.35
N ALA A 82 6.91 10.11 24.87
CA ALA A 82 6.59 10.38 26.28
C ALA A 82 5.08 10.27 26.60
N ALA A 83 4.21 10.24 25.57
CA ALA A 83 2.77 10.11 25.72
C ALA A 83 2.26 8.65 25.60
N ASP A 84 3.14 7.68 25.36
CA ASP A 84 2.81 6.27 25.10
C ASP A 84 2.25 5.50 26.32
N ASP A 85 2.17 6.14 27.49
CA ASP A 85 1.51 5.61 28.70
C ASP A 85 0.60 6.68 29.33
N THR A 86 -0.47 7.06 28.62
CA THR A 86 -1.42 8.08 29.09
C THR A 86 -2.86 7.59 28.98
N VAL A 87 -3.67 7.95 29.98
CA VAL A 87 -5.13 7.77 29.96
C VAL A 87 -5.77 9.14 30.12
N THR A 88 -6.58 9.56 29.15
CA THR A 88 -7.33 10.82 29.22
C THR A 88 -8.83 10.57 29.19
N PHE A 89 -9.56 11.37 29.97
CA PHE A 89 -11.01 11.40 30.02
C PHE A 89 -11.47 12.81 29.63
N GLU A 90 -12.05 12.93 28.44
CA GLU A 90 -12.54 14.20 27.91
C GLU A 90 -14.07 14.15 27.81
N VAL A 91 -14.74 15.20 28.28
CA VAL A 91 -16.19 15.34 28.15
C VAL A 91 -16.46 16.48 27.18
N SER A 92 -17.13 16.17 26.08
CA SER A 92 -17.54 17.16 25.09
C SER A 92 -19.06 17.12 24.89
N THR A 93 -19.66 18.29 24.74
CA THR A 93 -21.07 18.43 24.39
C THR A 93 -21.16 18.84 22.92
N GLN A 94 -21.71 17.95 22.09
CA GLN A 94 -22.04 18.26 20.69
C GLN A 94 -23.53 18.02 20.48
N SER A 95 -24.23 19.04 19.99
CA SER A 95 -25.64 18.95 19.59
C SER A 95 -26.57 18.47 20.71
N GLY A 96 -26.35 18.92 21.94
CA GLY A 96 -27.17 18.57 23.11
C GLY A 96 -26.93 17.16 23.69
N THR A 97 -26.02 16.38 23.11
CA THR A 97 -25.60 15.08 23.64
C THR A 97 -24.26 15.22 24.35
N VAL A 98 -24.16 14.78 25.60
CA VAL A 98 -22.90 14.66 26.33
C VAL A 98 -22.17 13.41 25.81
N LYS A 99 -20.96 13.59 25.29
CA LYS A 99 -20.08 12.50 24.84
C LYS A 99 -18.83 12.50 25.70
N THR A 100 -18.51 11.33 26.27
CA THR A 100 -17.24 11.11 26.96
C THR A 100 -16.31 10.35 26.03
N LEU A 101 -15.13 10.92 25.77
CA LEU A 101 -14.03 10.26 25.06
C LEU A 101 -13.02 9.77 26.08
N VAL A 102 -12.70 8.48 26.02
CA VAL A 102 -11.63 7.87 26.79
C VAL A 102 -10.53 7.48 25.82
N THR A 103 -9.34 8.03 26.02
CA THR A 103 -8.16 7.69 25.21
C THR A 103 -7.18 6.93 26.09
N LEU A 104 -6.76 5.74 25.64
CA LEU A 104 -5.71 4.94 26.24
C LEU A 104 -4.57 4.83 25.22
N ALA A 105 -3.46 5.50 25.50
CA ALA A 105 -2.22 5.29 24.78
C ALA A 105 -1.49 4.10 25.41
N THR A 106 -1.28 3.04 24.63
CA THR A 106 -0.56 1.84 25.04
C THR A 106 -0.07 1.09 23.82
N ASN A 107 0.80 0.12 24.00
CA ASN A 107 1.26 -0.72 22.91
C ASN A 107 0.07 -1.46 22.25
N PRO A 108 0.13 -1.70 20.94
CA PRO A 108 -1.03 -2.20 20.18
C PRO A 108 -1.45 -3.61 20.59
N LEU A 109 -0.55 -4.43 21.15
CA LEU A 109 -0.87 -5.75 21.65
C LEU A 109 -1.72 -5.67 22.92
N THR A 110 -1.30 -4.85 23.90
CA THR A 110 -2.06 -4.62 25.14
C THR A 110 -3.44 -4.05 24.82
N ALA A 111 -3.54 -3.09 23.90
CA ALA A 111 -4.82 -2.55 23.45
C ALA A 111 -5.75 -3.65 22.90
N GLN A 112 -5.21 -4.56 22.10
CA GLN A 112 -5.97 -5.68 21.55
C GLN A 112 -6.38 -6.69 22.64
N VAL A 113 -5.49 -7.00 23.58
CA VAL A 113 -5.80 -7.86 24.73
C VAL A 113 -6.95 -7.26 25.55
N VAL A 114 -6.89 -5.96 25.88
CA VAL A 114 -7.95 -5.27 26.61
C VAL A 114 -9.26 -5.35 25.83
N ARG A 115 -9.24 -5.06 24.53
CA ARG A 115 -10.42 -5.14 23.66
C ARG A 115 -11.06 -6.53 23.67
N GLU A 116 -10.26 -7.59 23.56
CA GLU A 116 -10.80 -8.96 23.60
C GLU A 116 -11.43 -9.30 24.95
N HIS A 117 -10.81 -8.88 26.07
CA HIS A 117 -11.41 -9.06 27.40
C HIS A 117 -12.76 -8.35 27.51
N VAL A 118 -12.84 -7.08 27.10
CA VAL A 118 -14.10 -6.32 27.12
C VAL A 118 -15.17 -7.00 26.26
N LEU A 119 -14.80 -7.47 25.07
CA LEU A 119 -15.73 -8.18 24.17
C LEU A 119 -16.22 -9.50 24.75
N ALA A 120 -15.33 -10.28 25.37
CA ALA A 120 -15.69 -11.54 26.00
C ALA A 120 -16.63 -11.33 27.19
N THR A 121 -16.30 -10.38 28.08
CA THR A 121 -17.13 -10.00 29.22
C THR A 121 -18.50 -9.49 28.77
N ALA A 122 -18.55 -8.64 27.74
CA ALA A 122 -19.83 -8.14 27.21
C ALA A 122 -20.73 -9.28 26.70
N ARG A 123 -20.14 -10.31 26.07
CA ARG A 123 -20.89 -11.49 25.59
C ARG A 123 -21.38 -12.36 26.74
N GLU A 124 -20.54 -12.64 27.73
CA GLU A 124 -20.89 -13.46 28.88
C GLU A 124 -22.02 -12.82 29.69
N HIS A 125 -21.93 -11.52 29.94
CA HIS A 125 -22.93 -10.77 30.70
C HIS A 125 -24.11 -10.27 29.85
N LYS A 126 -24.10 -10.50 28.53
CA LYS A 126 -25.14 -10.04 27.57
C LYS A 126 -25.37 -8.52 27.63
N THR A 127 -24.31 -7.76 27.87
CA THR A 127 -24.33 -6.29 27.95
C THR A 127 -23.70 -5.67 26.70
N SER A 128 -23.82 -4.35 26.57
CA SER A 128 -23.08 -3.62 25.53
C SER A 128 -21.59 -3.56 25.87
N MET A 129 -20.74 -3.36 24.86
CA MET A 129 -19.30 -3.21 25.07
C MET A 129 -18.97 -2.03 26.01
N ALA A 130 -19.75 -0.95 25.92
CA ALA A 130 -19.59 0.22 26.79
C ALA A 130 -19.95 -0.10 28.25
N ASP A 131 -21.07 -0.78 28.49
CA ASP A 131 -21.50 -1.16 29.84
C ASP A 131 -20.55 -2.20 30.47
N ALA A 132 -20.06 -3.16 29.68
CA ALA A 132 -19.03 -4.09 30.12
C ALA A 132 -17.72 -3.36 30.51
N MET A 133 -17.29 -2.38 29.72
CA MET A 133 -16.11 -1.57 30.04
C MET A 133 -16.28 -0.78 31.34
N VAL A 134 -17.44 -0.14 31.53
CA VAL A 134 -17.76 0.59 32.77
C VAL A 134 -17.70 -0.36 33.97
N LYS A 135 -18.35 -1.52 33.89
CA LYS A 135 -18.40 -2.51 34.97
C LYS A 135 -17.04 -3.15 35.29
N LEU A 136 -16.19 -3.32 34.28
CA LEU A 136 -14.81 -3.78 34.47
C LEU A 136 -13.98 -2.71 35.18
N LEU A 137 -14.08 -1.45 34.76
CA LEU A 137 -13.33 -0.34 35.36
C LEU A 137 -13.87 0.08 36.74
N SER A 138 -15.15 -0.12 37.02
CA SER A 138 -15.75 0.10 38.35
C SER A 138 -15.50 -1.05 39.33
N GLY A 139 -14.97 -2.18 38.85
CA GLY A 139 -14.71 -3.38 39.66
C GLY A 139 -15.95 -4.21 39.98
N GLU A 140 -17.09 -3.93 39.35
CA GLU A 140 -18.33 -4.70 39.52
C GLU A 140 -18.23 -6.12 38.94
N ILE A 141 -17.46 -6.28 37.87
CA ILE A 141 -17.32 -7.54 37.15
C ILE A 141 -15.84 -7.87 36.98
N THR A 142 -15.51 -9.17 36.99
CA THR A 142 -14.17 -9.66 36.69
C THR A 142 -14.02 -10.00 35.20
N PRO A 143 -12.83 -9.82 34.61
CA PRO A 143 -12.63 -10.09 33.20
C PRO A 143 -12.78 -11.58 32.88
N THR A 144 -13.59 -11.88 31.86
CA THR A 144 -13.73 -13.23 31.30
C THR A 144 -12.41 -13.70 30.67
N LYS A 145 -12.07 -14.98 30.82
CA LYS A 145 -10.90 -15.57 30.15
C LYS A 145 -11.04 -15.48 28.64
N THR A 146 -10.00 -14.98 27.98
CA THR A 146 -9.96 -14.82 26.53
C THR A 146 -8.85 -15.65 25.89
N THR A 147 -9.00 -15.94 24.60
CA THR A 147 -7.96 -16.60 23.80
C THR A 147 -7.49 -15.61 22.76
N LEU A 148 -6.20 -15.29 22.79
CA LEU A 148 -5.54 -14.50 21.75
C LEU A 148 -4.88 -15.44 20.75
N HIS A 149 -5.15 -15.22 19.45
CA HIS A 149 -4.47 -15.95 18.38
C HIS A 149 -3.22 -15.18 17.96
N VAL A 150 -2.07 -15.84 18.01
CA VAL A 150 -0.77 -15.26 17.66
C VAL A 150 -0.09 -16.17 16.65
N PHE A 151 0.44 -15.57 15.58
CA PHE A 151 1.15 -16.27 14.52
C PHE A 151 2.64 -15.96 14.62
N VAL A 152 3.44 -17.02 14.66
CA VAL A 152 4.89 -16.95 14.82
C VAL A 152 5.58 -17.89 13.84
N PRO A 153 6.80 -17.58 13.36
CA PRO A 153 7.58 -18.54 12.60
C PRO A 153 7.99 -19.72 13.48
N LYS A 154 8.13 -20.90 12.85
CA LYS A 154 8.62 -22.11 13.51
C LYS A 154 9.99 -21.85 14.16
N GLY A 155 10.13 -22.19 15.44
CA GLY A 155 11.37 -21.96 16.20
C GLY A 155 11.64 -20.50 16.58
N ARG A 156 10.61 -19.66 16.68
CA ARG A 156 10.73 -18.27 17.16
C ARG A 156 11.47 -18.22 18.51
N LYS A 157 12.45 -17.31 18.61
CA LYS A 157 13.08 -16.91 19.88
C LYS A 157 12.38 -15.66 20.45
N ALA A 158 12.58 -15.38 21.74
CA ALA A 158 12.14 -14.12 22.35
C ALA A 158 12.66 -12.91 21.55
N GLY A 159 11.83 -11.88 21.39
CA GLY A 159 12.07 -10.74 20.49
C GLY A 159 11.89 -11.05 19.00
N GLY A 160 11.55 -12.28 18.63
CA GLY A 160 11.32 -12.69 17.24
C GLY A 160 10.00 -12.15 16.67
N PRO A 161 9.85 -12.14 15.34
CA PRO A 161 8.66 -11.59 14.68
C PRO A 161 7.39 -12.36 15.09
N ALA A 162 6.31 -11.62 15.30
CA ALA A 162 5.00 -12.16 15.59
C ALA A 162 3.94 -11.29 14.91
N TYR A 163 2.79 -11.92 14.62
CA TYR A 163 1.63 -11.24 14.05
C TYR A 163 0.39 -11.61 14.85
N VAL A 164 -0.43 -10.60 15.10
CA VAL A 164 -1.72 -10.77 15.79
C VAL A 164 -2.82 -10.24 14.87
N PRO A 165 -3.86 -11.04 14.55
CA PRO A 165 -4.99 -10.59 13.76
C PRO A 165 -5.64 -9.33 14.35
N GLY A 166 -5.97 -8.36 13.50
CA GLY A 166 -6.52 -7.08 13.90
C GLY A 166 -5.46 -6.04 14.33
N VAL A 167 -4.26 -6.48 14.71
CA VAL A 167 -3.13 -5.58 15.04
C VAL A 167 -2.15 -5.49 13.87
N GLY A 168 -1.78 -6.63 13.29
CA GLY A 168 -0.73 -6.71 12.29
C GLY A 168 0.59 -7.27 12.84
N ALA A 169 1.69 -6.98 12.13
CA ALA A 169 3.03 -7.33 12.58
C ALA A 169 3.41 -6.50 13.81
N LEU A 170 3.92 -7.16 14.86
CA LEU A 170 4.22 -6.50 16.12
C LEU A 170 5.50 -5.64 16.02
N THR A 171 5.50 -4.53 16.76
CA THR A 171 6.69 -3.72 17.05
C THR A 171 7.61 -4.46 18.03
N PRO A 172 8.89 -4.09 18.17
CA PRO A 172 9.78 -4.70 19.17
C PRO A 172 9.23 -4.63 20.60
N GLU A 173 8.65 -3.49 20.97
CA GLU A 173 8.01 -3.29 22.28
C GLU A 173 6.80 -4.22 22.47
N ALA A 174 5.89 -4.28 21.49
CA ALA A 174 4.75 -5.20 21.55
C ALA A 174 5.20 -6.67 21.52
N THR A 175 6.36 -6.96 20.91
CA THR A 175 6.95 -8.30 20.89
C THR A 175 7.51 -8.69 22.26
N ALA A 176 8.10 -7.75 23.00
CA ALA A 176 8.52 -7.97 24.38
C ALA A 176 7.29 -8.23 25.29
N ALA A 177 6.25 -7.40 25.15
CA ALA A 177 4.99 -7.61 25.87
C ALA A 177 4.33 -8.96 25.53
N LEU A 178 4.47 -9.44 24.30
CA LEU A 178 4.03 -10.78 23.91
C LEU A 178 4.83 -11.86 24.65
N ASP A 179 6.14 -11.72 24.76
CA ASP A 179 6.99 -12.71 25.44
C ASP A 179 6.64 -12.80 26.93
N ASP A 180 6.34 -11.68 27.59
CA ASP A 180 5.84 -11.65 28.97
C ASP A 180 4.48 -12.32 29.11
N LEU A 181 3.57 -12.09 28.14
CA LEU A 181 2.27 -12.77 28.10
C LEU A 181 2.42 -14.27 27.89
N LEU A 182 3.33 -14.71 27.01
CA LEU A 182 3.59 -16.13 26.76
C LEU A 182 4.18 -16.84 27.99
N ALA A 183 4.92 -16.14 28.83
CA ALA A 183 5.46 -16.68 30.08
C ALA A 183 4.39 -16.94 31.16
N SER A 184 3.28 -16.19 31.14
CA SER A 184 2.23 -16.26 32.17
C SER A 184 0.95 -16.97 31.68
N ALA A 185 0.70 -16.99 30.38
CA ALA A 185 -0.53 -17.54 29.80
C ALA A 185 -0.44 -19.05 29.51
N LYS A 186 -1.61 -19.70 29.45
CA LYS A 186 -1.70 -21.07 28.93
C LYS A 186 -1.55 -21.05 27.41
N VAL A 187 -0.41 -21.54 26.92
CA VAL A 187 -0.11 -21.60 25.48
C VAL A 187 -0.62 -22.90 24.86
N THR A 188 -1.27 -22.82 23.70
CA THR A 188 -1.59 -23.97 22.85
C THR A 188 -0.92 -23.77 21.49
N GLU A 189 0.14 -24.52 21.23
CA GLU A 189 0.85 -24.47 19.96
C GLU A 189 0.15 -25.35 18.92
N VAL A 190 -0.02 -24.83 17.71
CA VAL A 190 -0.58 -25.56 16.57
C VAL A 190 0.41 -25.42 15.41
N ASP A 191 0.99 -26.53 14.97
CA ASP A 191 1.80 -26.55 13.75
C ASP A 191 0.87 -26.43 12.54
N MET A 192 0.88 -25.27 11.90
CA MET A 192 0.01 -24.99 10.76
C MET A 192 0.29 -25.93 9.58
N GLU A 193 1.54 -26.28 9.32
CA GLU A 193 1.90 -27.11 8.17
C GLU A 193 1.36 -28.53 8.33
N ALA A 194 1.51 -29.09 9.54
CA ALA A 194 0.95 -30.39 9.88
C ALA A 194 -0.59 -30.36 9.83
N GLU A 195 -1.20 -29.33 10.42
CA GLU A 195 -2.67 -29.23 10.49
C GLU A 195 -3.29 -29.02 9.11
N LEU A 196 -2.59 -28.37 8.16
CA LEU A 196 -3.07 -28.24 6.78
C LEU A 196 -3.29 -29.58 6.07
N GLN A 197 -2.57 -30.63 6.49
CA GLN A 197 -2.74 -32.00 6.00
C GLN A 197 -3.73 -32.82 6.84
N ALA A 198 -4.23 -32.25 7.95
CA ALA A 198 -5.16 -32.95 8.82
C ALA A 198 -6.53 -33.13 8.14
N HIS A 199 -7.18 -34.23 8.50
CA HIS A 199 -8.55 -34.52 8.11
C HIS A 199 -9.31 -35.15 9.26
N THR A 200 -10.63 -35.02 9.24
CA THR A 200 -11.53 -35.72 10.15
C THR A 200 -12.70 -36.30 9.38
N ASP A 201 -13.18 -37.46 9.82
CA ASP A 201 -14.38 -38.10 9.29
C ASP A 201 -15.67 -37.48 9.86
N SER A 202 -15.55 -36.51 10.78
CA SER A 202 -16.67 -35.74 11.29
C SER A 202 -17.03 -34.57 10.36
N TYR A 203 -18.32 -34.21 10.31
CA TYR A 203 -18.77 -32.96 9.69
C TYR A 203 -18.14 -31.73 10.37
N THR A 204 -18.00 -31.79 11.70
CA THR A 204 -17.53 -30.67 12.50
C THR A 204 -16.00 -30.60 12.49
N PRO A 205 -15.39 -29.49 12.03
CA PRO A 205 -13.94 -29.33 12.07
C PRO A 205 -13.41 -29.24 13.50
N THR A 206 -12.15 -29.66 13.69
CA THR A 206 -11.46 -29.49 14.97
C THR A 206 -11.16 -28.00 15.22
N GLU A 207 -10.89 -27.66 16.47
CA GLU A 207 -10.50 -26.30 16.84
C GLU A 207 -9.14 -25.92 16.22
N ALA A 208 -8.22 -26.87 16.05
CA ALA A 208 -6.94 -26.65 15.38
C ALA A 208 -7.15 -26.33 13.89
N MET A 209 -7.97 -27.11 13.17
CA MET A 209 -8.37 -26.81 11.79
C MET A 209 -8.98 -25.42 11.67
N ARG A 210 -9.88 -25.06 12.59
CA ARG A 210 -10.52 -23.74 12.60
C ARG A 210 -9.51 -22.62 12.71
N ARG A 211 -8.55 -22.73 13.63
CA ARG A 211 -7.49 -21.73 13.81
C ARG A 211 -6.68 -21.54 12.54
N VAL A 212 -6.32 -22.62 11.87
CA VAL A 212 -5.53 -22.57 10.63
C VAL A 212 -6.33 -21.98 9.46
N VAL A 213 -7.61 -22.30 9.34
CA VAL A 213 -8.48 -21.70 8.30
C VAL A 213 -8.67 -20.20 8.54
N CYS A 214 -8.93 -19.78 9.78
CA CYS A 214 -9.05 -18.35 10.14
C CYS A 214 -7.71 -17.60 10.02
N ALA A 215 -6.57 -18.28 10.13
CA ALA A 215 -5.26 -17.72 9.85
C ALA A 215 -5.07 -17.41 8.37
N ARG A 216 -5.53 -18.34 7.51
CA ARG A 216 -5.47 -18.22 6.06
C ARG A 216 -6.43 -17.18 5.51
N HIS A 217 -7.55 -16.94 6.18
CA HIS A 217 -8.55 -15.97 5.77
C HIS A 217 -8.98 -15.15 6.99
N THR A 218 -8.61 -13.87 7.02
CA THR A 218 -8.92 -12.95 8.14
C THR A 218 -10.40 -12.57 8.20
N HIS A 219 -11.08 -12.60 7.06
CA HIS A 219 -12.49 -12.24 6.90
C HIS A 219 -13.27 -13.32 6.13
N CYS A 220 -14.58 -13.16 6.08
CA CYS A 220 -15.46 -13.89 5.18
C CYS A 220 -14.93 -13.85 3.74
N VAL A 221 -14.87 -15.00 3.06
CA VAL A 221 -14.30 -15.10 1.70
C VAL A 221 -15.23 -14.60 0.57
N PHE A 222 -16.25 -13.81 0.93
CA PHE A 222 -17.13 -13.18 -0.04
C PHE A 222 -16.53 -11.81 -0.42
N PRO A 223 -16.54 -11.41 -1.70
CA PRO A 223 -15.97 -10.15 -2.16
C PRO A 223 -16.45 -8.95 -1.34
N GLY A 224 -15.50 -8.13 -0.86
CA GLY A 224 -15.78 -6.93 -0.08
C GLY A 224 -16.36 -7.15 1.33
N CYS A 225 -16.49 -8.39 1.81
CA CYS A 225 -17.03 -8.65 3.14
C CYS A 225 -15.94 -8.48 4.23
N SER A 226 -16.19 -7.57 5.18
CA SER A 226 -15.28 -7.29 6.30
C SER A 226 -15.67 -7.99 7.62
N VAL A 227 -16.55 -9.00 7.57
CA VAL A 227 -16.89 -9.78 8.78
C VAL A 227 -15.69 -10.66 9.14
N PRO A 228 -15.12 -10.57 10.37
CA PRO A 228 -13.98 -11.38 10.77
C PRO A 228 -14.27 -12.88 10.70
N SER A 229 -13.29 -13.67 10.25
CA SER A 229 -13.41 -15.13 10.10
C SER A 229 -13.73 -15.86 11.41
N LEU A 230 -13.27 -15.33 12.55
CA LEU A 230 -13.61 -15.81 13.89
C LEU A 230 -15.12 -15.73 14.21
N ARG A 231 -15.88 -14.90 13.48
CA ARG A 231 -17.35 -14.79 13.58
C ARG A 231 -18.07 -15.51 12.44
N CYS A 232 -17.34 -16.20 11.58
CA CYS A 232 -17.87 -16.92 10.43
C CYS A 232 -18.07 -18.40 10.75
N GLN A 233 -18.97 -19.02 9.98
CA GLN A 233 -19.08 -20.47 9.90
C GLN A 233 -18.00 -20.97 8.94
N LEU A 234 -17.43 -22.14 9.23
CA LEU A 234 -16.55 -22.82 8.28
C LEU A 234 -17.42 -23.70 7.40
N ASP A 235 -17.43 -23.35 6.13
CA ASP A 235 -18.24 -23.98 5.10
C ASP A 235 -17.37 -24.89 4.24
N HIS A 236 -17.89 -26.08 3.92
CA HIS A 236 -17.19 -27.01 3.03
C HIS A 236 -17.38 -26.60 1.57
N ARG A 237 -16.29 -26.32 0.85
CA ARG A 237 -16.31 -26.05 -0.61
C ARG A 237 -16.99 -27.21 -1.35
N ILE A 238 -16.48 -28.42 -1.16
CA ILE A 238 -17.12 -29.67 -1.58
C ILE A 238 -17.99 -30.12 -0.39
N PRO A 239 -19.33 -30.13 -0.53
CA PRO A 239 -20.21 -30.46 0.59
C PRO A 239 -19.89 -31.82 1.22
N PHE A 240 -19.91 -31.88 2.55
CA PHE A 240 -19.60 -33.10 3.29
C PHE A 240 -20.47 -34.30 2.87
N GLY A 241 -21.78 -34.08 2.73
CA GLY A 241 -22.73 -35.09 2.26
C GLY A 241 -22.55 -35.54 0.80
N GLN A 242 -21.66 -34.89 0.03
CA GLN A 242 -21.30 -35.27 -1.34
C GLN A 242 -19.91 -35.90 -1.42
N GLY A 243 -19.35 -36.34 -0.29
CA GLY A 243 -18.02 -36.95 -0.21
C GLY A 243 -16.87 -35.97 0.03
N GLY A 244 -17.17 -34.70 0.29
CA GLY A 244 -16.15 -33.72 0.67
C GLY A 244 -15.63 -33.96 2.09
N LYS A 245 -14.36 -34.34 2.23
CA LYS A 245 -13.74 -34.52 3.56
C LYS A 245 -13.64 -33.19 4.31
N THR A 246 -13.73 -33.26 5.63
CA THR A 246 -13.46 -32.11 6.50
C THR A 246 -11.95 -31.94 6.63
N THR A 247 -11.38 -31.03 5.83
CA THR A 247 -9.95 -30.68 5.82
C THR A 247 -9.80 -29.16 5.74
N PRO A 248 -8.70 -28.57 6.22
CA PRO A 248 -8.47 -27.13 6.07
C PRO A 248 -8.45 -26.65 4.60
N GLY A 249 -8.09 -27.52 3.66
CA GLY A 249 -8.17 -27.22 2.22
C GLY A 249 -9.60 -27.18 1.66
N ASN A 250 -10.56 -27.81 2.33
CA ASN A 250 -11.97 -27.84 1.93
C ASN A 250 -12.83 -26.86 2.73
N LEU A 251 -12.29 -26.17 3.74
CA LEU A 251 -13.03 -25.30 4.64
C LEU A 251 -12.72 -23.82 4.42
N PHE A 252 -13.77 -23.01 4.27
CA PHE A 252 -13.64 -21.56 4.07
C PHE A 252 -14.60 -20.79 4.99
N PRO A 253 -14.18 -19.64 5.55
CA PRO A 253 -15.04 -18.86 6.43
C PRO A 253 -16.09 -18.08 5.64
N LEU A 254 -17.37 -18.30 5.97
CA LEU A 254 -18.50 -17.53 5.47
C LEU A 254 -19.31 -16.95 6.63
N CYS A 255 -19.64 -15.66 6.57
CA CYS A 255 -20.61 -15.10 7.50
C CYS A 255 -22.00 -15.66 7.21
N GLN A 256 -22.91 -15.62 8.18
CA GLN A 256 -24.25 -16.22 8.05
C GLN A 256 -24.97 -15.79 6.75
N LYS A 257 -24.86 -14.52 6.36
CA LYS A 257 -25.46 -13.97 5.13
C LYS A 257 -24.94 -14.68 3.87
N HIS A 258 -23.63 -14.80 3.72
CA HIS A 258 -23.02 -15.37 2.51
C HIS A 258 -23.00 -16.90 2.53
N HIS A 259 -22.99 -17.50 3.72
CA HIS A 259 -23.27 -18.92 3.88
C HIS A 259 -24.66 -19.26 3.33
N ASN A 260 -25.70 -18.52 3.73
CA ASN A 260 -27.05 -18.71 3.21
C ASN A 260 -27.12 -18.49 1.69
N LEU A 261 -26.44 -17.47 1.15
CA LEU A 261 -26.37 -17.22 -0.29
C LEU A 261 -25.86 -18.44 -1.06
N LYS A 262 -24.81 -19.10 -0.55
CA LYS A 262 -24.27 -20.33 -1.12
C LYS A 262 -25.24 -21.49 -0.97
N THR A 263 -25.83 -21.68 0.22
CA THR A 263 -26.82 -22.73 0.49
C THR A 263 -28.04 -22.62 -0.44
N ASP A 264 -28.51 -21.39 -0.69
CA ASP A 264 -29.61 -21.09 -1.61
C ASP A 264 -29.23 -21.28 -3.09
N LYS A 265 -27.97 -21.66 -3.39
CA LYS A 265 -27.41 -21.82 -4.74
C LYS A 265 -27.48 -20.56 -5.60
N ARG A 266 -27.52 -19.39 -4.97
CA ARG A 266 -27.48 -18.08 -5.66
C ARG A 266 -26.06 -17.68 -6.07
N GLY A 267 -25.06 -18.30 -5.45
CA GLY A 267 -23.68 -18.23 -5.87
C GLY A 267 -22.91 -19.46 -5.42
N PHE A 268 -21.84 -19.78 -6.13
CA PHE A 268 -20.87 -20.80 -5.77
C PHE A 268 -19.46 -20.22 -5.90
N TYR A 269 -18.49 -20.76 -5.18
CA TYR A 269 -17.13 -20.27 -5.22
C TYR A 269 -16.12 -21.36 -5.56
N VAL A 270 -15.06 -20.95 -6.25
CA VAL A 270 -13.94 -21.79 -6.66
C VAL A 270 -12.65 -21.13 -6.19
N PRO A 271 -11.94 -21.71 -5.22
CA PRO A 271 -10.61 -21.25 -4.85
C PRO A 271 -9.60 -21.67 -5.92
N ASP A 272 -8.76 -20.74 -6.35
CA ASP A 272 -7.59 -20.96 -7.18
C ASP A 272 -6.47 -21.58 -6.30
N PRO A 273 -5.97 -22.78 -6.65
CA PRO A 273 -4.91 -23.44 -5.88
C PRO A 273 -3.56 -22.71 -5.91
N ASP A 274 -3.29 -21.91 -6.94
CA ASP A 274 -1.97 -21.29 -7.15
C ASP A 274 -1.92 -19.88 -6.54
N THR A 275 -2.91 -19.05 -6.87
CA THR A 275 -2.96 -17.67 -6.37
C THR A 275 -3.61 -17.55 -4.99
N GLY A 276 -4.43 -18.53 -4.61
CA GLY A 276 -5.29 -18.46 -3.43
C GLY A 276 -6.50 -17.53 -3.59
N GLU A 277 -6.71 -16.93 -4.77
CA GLU A 277 -7.90 -16.15 -5.06
C GLU A 277 -9.16 -17.01 -5.04
N ILE A 278 -10.28 -16.41 -4.65
CA ILE A 278 -11.57 -17.10 -4.58
C ILE A 278 -12.52 -16.47 -5.57
N LEU A 279 -12.82 -17.20 -6.63
CA LEU A 279 -13.75 -16.80 -7.68
C LEU A 279 -15.18 -17.15 -7.26
N TRP A 280 -16.04 -16.16 -7.11
CA TRP A 280 -17.48 -16.32 -6.93
C TRP A 280 -18.21 -16.23 -8.25
N LEU A 281 -19.07 -17.21 -8.51
CA LEU A 281 -19.85 -17.36 -9.72
C LEU A 281 -21.33 -17.29 -9.33
N PHE A 282 -22.06 -16.37 -9.97
CA PHE A 282 -23.45 -16.08 -9.65
C PHE A 282 -24.40 -16.61 -10.73
N THR A 283 -25.67 -16.83 -10.37
CA THR A 283 -26.67 -17.43 -11.26
C THR A 283 -27.05 -16.55 -12.47
N ASN A 284 -26.79 -15.24 -12.38
CA ASN A 284 -26.96 -14.28 -13.47
C ASN A 284 -25.81 -14.30 -14.51
N GLY A 285 -24.84 -15.19 -14.35
CA GLY A 285 -23.67 -15.31 -15.23
C GLY A 285 -22.54 -14.33 -14.93
N THR A 286 -22.66 -13.49 -13.88
CA THR A 286 -21.56 -12.62 -13.44
C THR A 286 -20.63 -13.34 -12.48
N TYR A 287 -19.43 -12.80 -12.32
CA TYR A 287 -18.46 -13.29 -11.36
C TYR A 287 -17.79 -12.15 -10.60
N GLU A 288 -17.31 -12.45 -9.41
CA GLU A 288 -16.48 -11.54 -8.61
C GLU A 288 -15.35 -12.34 -7.97
N THR A 289 -14.25 -11.68 -7.65
CA THR A 289 -13.10 -12.31 -7.01
C THR A 289 -12.90 -11.77 -5.59
N CYS A 290 -12.47 -12.64 -4.70
CA CYS A 290 -12.04 -12.29 -3.35
C CYS A 290 -10.59 -12.77 -3.19
N THR A 291 -9.68 -11.82 -3.04
CA THR A 291 -8.30 -12.12 -2.67
C THR A 291 -8.22 -12.24 -1.14
N PRO A 292 -7.64 -13.31 -0.59
CA PRO A 292 -7.45 -13.42 0.85
C PRO A 292 -6.57 -12.28 1.36
N ASP A 293 -7.14 -11.38 2.17
CA ASP A 293 -6.37 -10.39 2.92
C ASP A 293 -5.76 -11.06 4.16
N SER A 294 -4.83 -11.98 3.93
CA SER A 294 -4.18 -12.71 5.00
C SER A 294 -2.67 -12.64 4.93
N LEU A 295 -2.13 -12.81 6.12
CA LEU A 295 -0.72 -12.90 6.37
C LEU A 295 -0.01 -13.95 5.50
N ILE A 296 -0.67 -15.09 5.27
CA ILE A 296 -0.14 -16.21 4.48
C ILE A 296 -0.09 -15.81 3.01
N ALA A 297 -1.18 -15.24 2.48
CA ALA A 297 -1.24 -14.83 1.07
C ALA A 297 -0.17 -13.77 0.73
N HIS A 298 0.03 -12.78 1.62
CA HIS A 298 0.95 -11.66 1.34
C HIS A 298 2.42 -11.91 1.70
N ASN A 299 2.71 -12.79 2.66
CA ASN A 299 4.05 -12.87 3.26
C ASN A 299 4.72 -14.25 3.18
N THR A 300 4.04 -15.30 2.68
CA THR A 300 4.62 -16.64 2.54
C THR A 300 4.67 -17.14 1.10
N HIS A 301 4.31 -16.31 0.11
CA HIS A 301 4.46 -16.68 -1.30
C HIS A 301 5.93 -16.68 -1.73
N ALA A 302 6.31 -17.53 -2.70
CA ALA A 302 7.68 -17.64 -3.20
C ALA A 302 8.24 -16.29 -3.70
N ALA A 303 7.37 -15.46 -4.28
CA ALA A 303 7.73 -14.11 -4.76
C ALA A 303 7.84 -13.05 -3.63
N ALA A 304 7.36 -13.32 -2.42
CA ALA A 304 7.36 -12.38 -1.31
C ALA A 304 7.41 -13.06 0.08
N PRO A 305 8.52 -13.74 0.45
CA PRO A 305 8.67 -14.43 1.74
C PRO A 305 9.01 -13.44 2.88
N ARG A 306 8.13 -12.47 3.11
CA ARG A 306 8.31 -11.38 4.09
C ARG A 306 8.03 -11.80 5.54
N TRP A 307 7.53 -13.01 5.76
CA TRP A 307 7.05 -13.50 7.05
C TRP A 307 8.11 -13.51 8.16
N LYS A 308 9.40 -13.64 7.82
CA LYS A 308 10.50 -13.60 8.80
C LYS A 308 10.94 -12.18 9.19
N SER A 309 10.34 -11.13 8.63
CA SER A 309 10.73 -9.75 8.91
C SER A 309 9.80 -9.03 9.88
N ASN A 310 10.35 -8.42 10.93
CA ASN A 310 9.58 -7.55 11.86
C ASN A 310 9.46 -6.11 11.30
N LEU A 311 8.58 -5.29 11.89
CA LEU A 311 8.33 -3.93 11.38
C LEU A 311 9.59 -3.06 11.34
N GLU A 312 10.49 -3.21 12.31
CA GLU A 312 11.75 -2.49 12.36
C GLU A 312 12.68 -2.91 11.21
N GLN A 313 12.82 -4.20 10.92
CA GLN A 313 13.57 -4.71 9.78
C GLN A 313 12.97 -4.23 8.45
N VAL A 314 11.64 -4.12 8.36
CA VAL A 314 10.96 -3.54 7.19
C VAL A 314 11.27 -2.05 7.06
N CYS A 315 11.19 -1.29 8.16
CA CYS A 315 11.53 0.13 8.18
C CYS A 315 13.02 0.37 7.88
N ALA A 316 13.92 -0.43 8.44
CA ALA A 316 15.36 -0.39 8.20
C ALA A 316 15.68 -0.72 6.74
N ARG A 317 15.02 -1.74 6.16
CA ARG A 317 15.15 -2.07 4.74
C ARG A 317 14.64 -0.93 3.86
N ARG A 318 13.48 -0.34 4.17
CA ARG A 318 12.95 0.82 3.43
C ARG A 318 13.88 2.03 3.52
N SER A 319 14.41 2.30 4.71
CA SER A 319 15.39 3.37 4.93
C SER A 319 16.69 3.13 4.15
N ARG A 320 17.21 1.89 4.18
CA ARG A 320 18.39 1.48 3.40
C ARG A 320 18.17 1.65 1.90
N VAL A 321 17.01 1.24 1.39
CA VAL A 321 16.62 1.43 -0.03
C VAL A 321 16.49 2.92 -0.37
N ALA A 322 15.87 3.72 0.51
CA ALA A 322 15.75 5.17 0.30
C ALA A 322 17.12 5.87 0.30
N GLN A 323 18.03 5.46 1.17
CA GLN A 323 19.41 5.96 1.19
C GLN A 323 20.17 5.58 -0.08
N PHE A 324 19.99 4.35 -0.58
CA PHE A 324 20.54 3.92 -1.87
C PHE A 324 20.09 4.82 -3.01
N TYR A 325 18.77 5.05 -3.15
CA TYR A 325 18.25 5.94 -4.20
C TYR A 325 18.67 7.41 -4.00
N ALA A 326 18.72 7.91 -2.76
CA ALA A 326 19.17 9.27 -2.49
C ALA A 326 20.65 9.50 -2.85
N LYS A 327 21.52 8.52 -2.55
CA LYS A 327 22.93 8.53 -2.99
C LYS A 327 23.02 8.45 -4.52
N GLY A 328 22.18 7.63 -5.17
CA GLY A 328 22.07 7.56 -6.62
C GLY A 328 21.66 8.88 -7.27
N HIS A 329 20.66 9.58 -6.72
CA HIS A 329 20.26 10.90 -7.19
C HIS A 329 21.40 11.92 -7.08
N LYS A 330 22.17 11.90 -5.99
CA LYS A 330 23.33 12.77 -5.87
C LYS A 330 24.38 12.52 -6.95
N ILE A 331 24.63 11.26 -7.30
CA ILE A 331 25.57 10.91 -8.38
C ILE A 331 25.07 11.47 -9.73
N LEU A 332 23.76 11.39 -9.99
CA LEU A 332 23.14 11.98 -11.18
C LEU A 332 23.23 13.51 -11.18
N ASP A 333 22.97 14.16 -10.04
CA ASP A 333 23.13 15.60 -9.90
C ASP A 333 24.59 16.02 -10.16
N ASP A 334 25.57 15.30 -9.61
CA ASP A 334 27.00 15.57 -9.82
C ASP A 334 27.39 15.34 -11.31
N PHE A 335 26.80 14.33 -11.97
CA PHE A 335 26.97 14.10 -13.40
C PHE A 335 26.39 15.22 -14.26
N ASP A 336 25.21 15.75 -13.94
CA ASP A 336 24.59 16.86 -14.68
C ASP A 336 25.44 18.14 -14.61
N HIS A 337 26.23 18.32 -13.54
CA HIS A 337 27.11 19.48 -13.39
C HIS A 337 28.48 19.32 -14.07
N HIS A 338 29.01 18.09 -14.14
CA HIS A 338 30.40 17.84 -14.56
C HIS A 338 30.53 17.02 -15.85
N HIS A 339 29.43 16.41 -16.32
CA HIS A 339 29.34 15.54 -17.49
C HIS A 339 30.41 14.44 -17.56
N ASN A 340 30.87 13.93 -16.41
CA ASN A 340 31.88 12.89 -16.32
C ASN A 340 31.24 11.50 -16.15
N LEU A 341 31.06 10.79 -17.26
CA LEU A 341 30.38 9.49 -17.27
C LEU A 341 31.18 8.39 -16.55
N GLU A 342 32.49 8.29 -16.78
CA GLU A 342 33.33 7.26 -16.16
C GLU A 342 33.30 7.33 -14.63
N GLN A 343 33.28 8.55 -14.09
CA GLN A 343 33.18 8.77 -12.66
C GLN A 343 31.79 8.40 -12.11
N ALA A 344 30.72 8.74 -12.83
CA ALA A 344 29.37 8.39 -12.42
C ALA A 344 29.15 6.87 -12.43
N ASP A 345 29.61 6.18 -13.47
CA ASP A 345 29.52 4.71 -13.57
C ASP A 345 30.32 4.00 -12.47
N ALA A 346 31.53 4.47 -12.16
CA ALA A 346 32.33 3.94 -11.06
C ALA A 346 31.65 4.12 -9.69
N GLN A 347 31.01 5.27 -9.46
CA GLN A 347 30.28 5.55 -8.23
C GLN A 347 28.98 4.74 -8.12
N ILE A 348 28.26 4.55 -9.23
CA ILE A 348 27.08 3.70 -9.30
C ILE A 348 27.46 2.25 -8.99
N ALA A 349 28.50 1.71 -9.63
CA ALA A 349 28.95 0.34 -9.39
C ALA A 349 29.37 0.11 -7.93
N ALA A 350 30.13 1.03 -7.34
CA ALA A 350 30.50 0.97 -5.93
C ALA A 350 29.28 1.01 -4.99
N LEU A 351 28.26 1.80 -5.34
CA LEU A 351 27.02 1.91 -4.58
C LEU A 351 26.15 0.66 -4.69
N GLU A 352 26.09 0.05 -5.87
CA GLU A 352 25.40 -1.23 -6.10
C GLU A 352 26.04 -2.36 -5.28
N GLU A 353 27.38 -2.40 -5.20
CA GLU A 353 28.14 -3.34 -4.38
C GLU A 353 27.93 -3.12 -2.87
N GLU A 354 28.04 -1.88 -2.38
CA GLU A 354 27.85 -1.52 -0.95
C GLU A 354 26.44 -1.92 -0.45
N TYR A 355 25.42 -1.70 -1.29
CA TYR A 355 24.04 -1.91 -0.90
C TYR A 355 23.49 -3.29 -1.26
N GLY A 356 24.11 -4.01 -2.20
CA GLY A 356 23.61 -5.27 -2.76
C GLY A 356 22.31 -5.06 -3.56
N LEU A 357 22.14 -3.88 -4.16
CA LEU A 357 20.97 -3.44 -4.89
C LEU A 357 21.41 -2.97 -6.28
N ILE A 358 20.55 -3.11 -7.29
CA ILE A 358 20.87 -2.73 -8.68
C ILE A 358 19.91 -1.61 -9.10
N PHE A 359 20.41 -0.57 -9.74
CA PHE A 359 19.56 0.47 -10.33
C PHE A 359 18.81 -0.09 -11.55
N PRO A 360 17.49 0.16 -11.68
CA PRO A 360 16.69 -0.44 -12.75
C PRO A 360 16.99 0.11 -14.15
N ILE A 361 17.64 1.27 -14.25
CA ILE A 361 18.01 1.91 -15.52
C ILE A 361 19.50 2.24 -15.45
N LYS A 362 20.28 1.75 -16.41
CA LYS A 362 21.67 2.16 -16.62
C LYS A 362 21.69 3.27 -17.66
N ALA A 363 22.41 4.35 -17.40
CA ALA A 363 22.55 5.44 -18.36
C ALA A 363 23.26 4.89 -19.61
N VAL A 364 22.62 5.01 -20.76
CA VAL A 364 23.26 4.84 -22.06
C VAL A 364 23.18 6.20 -22.72
N LEU A 365 24.32 6.86 -22.92
CA LEU A 365 24.35 8.09 -23.70
C LEU A 365 23.84 7.76 -25.11
N PRO A 366 22.95 8.58 -25.71
CA PRO A 366 22.66 8.45 -27.12
C PRO A 366 23.98 8.55 -27.91
N GLU A 367 24.15 7.68 -28.91
CA GLU A 367 25.27 7.78 -29.84
C GLU A 367 25.36 9.23 -30.36
N PRO A 368 26.58 9.78 -30.56
CA PRO A 368 26.71 11.13 -31.08
C PRO A 368 25.85 11.26 -32.34
N LEU A 369 25.08 12.35 -32.42
CA LEU A 369 24.30 12.65 -33.62
C LEU A 369 25.22 12.49 -34.83
N PRO A 370 24.77 11.82 -35.90
CA PRO A 370 25.56 11.72 -37.12
C PRO A 370 26.01 13.13 -37.50
N LYS A 371 27.32 13.29 -37.80
CA LYS A 371 27.87 14.58 -38.24
C LYS A 371 26.94 15.14 -39.31
N GLU A 372 26.57 16.42 -39.18
CA GLU A 372 25.85 17.11 -40.23
C GLU A 372 26.55 16.82 -41.57
N PRO A 373 25.80 16.40 -42.60
CA PRO A 373 26.40 16.09 -43.89
C PRO A 373 27.20 17.31 -44.36
N ASP A 374 28.41 17.07 -44.85
CA ASP A 374 29.26 18.12 -45.37
C ASP A 374 28.61 18.72 -46.63
N PHE A 375 27.98 19.89 -46.47
CA PHE A 375 27.32 20.61 -47.56
C PHE A 375 28.32 21.31 -48.51
N SER A 376 29.63 21.06 -48.37
CA SER A 376 30.64 21.64 -49.28
C SER A 376 30.63 21.02 -50.68
N GLU A 377 30.04 19.83 -50.86
CA GLU A 377 29.78 19.25 -52.19
C GLU A 377 28.27 19.29 -52.52
N PRO A 378 27.86 19.97 -53.59
CA PRO A 378 26.48 19.94 -54.07
C PRO A 378 26.08 18.50 -54.42
N PRO A 379 24.90 18.01 -53.99
CA PRO A 379 24.49 16.61 -54.15
C PRO A 379 24.22 16.19 -55.62
N PHE A 380 24.25 17.12 -56.57
CA PHE A 380 24.15 16.84 -57.99
C PHE A 380 25.18 17.68 -58.75
N PRO A 381 26.05 17.09 -59.59
CA PRO A 381 26.80 17.86 -60.57
C PRO A 381 25.79 18.53 -61.52
N ASP A 382 26.00 19.80 -61.83
CA ASP A 382 25.21 20.50 -62.85
C ASP A 382 25.25 19.68 -64.15
N PRO A 383 24.11 19.39 -64.79
CA PRO A 383 24.09 18.62 -66.03
C PRO A 383 24.66 19.48 -67.15
N GLU A 384 25.98 19.43 -67.33
CA GLU A 384 26.62 19.83 -68.59
C GLU A 384 26.10 18.88 -69.69
N ASP A 385 25.47 19.48 -70.71
CA ASP A 385 25.27 18.93 -72.06
C ASP A 385 24.26 17.78 -72.28
N ALA A 386 23.20 17.67 -71.46
CA ALA A 386 22.10 16.71 -71.70
C ALA A 386 20.85 17.28 -72.41
N TYR A 387 20.94 18.45 -73.04
CA TYR A 387 19.91 18.96 -73.95
C TYR A 387 20.45 18.95 -75.38
N GLY A 388 20.33 17.79 -76.05
CA GLY A 388 20.51 17.68 -77.49
C GLY A 388 19.48 18.55 -78.20
N TRP A 389 19.91 19.72 -78.67
CA TRP A 389 19.14 20.52 -79.62
C TRP A 389 18.99 19.72 -80.91
N VAL A 390 17.76 19.27 -81.20
CA VAL A 390 17.41 18.76 -82.52
C VAL A 390 17.15 19.98 -83.40
N GLU A 391 18.16 20.39 -84.17
CA GLU A 391 18.00 21.28 -85.32
C GLU A 391 17.29 20.50 -86.43
N ASP A 392 15.97 20.64 -86.54
CA ASP A 392 15.20 20.49 -87.79
C ASP A 392 13.72 20.80 -87.48
N TYR A 393 13.33 22.07 -87.64
CA TYR A 393 11.94 22.51 -87.60
C TYR A 393 11.60 23.13 -88.96
N ASP A 394 10.84 22.40 -89.77
CA ASP A 394 10.30 22.86 -91.06
C ASP A 394 8.88 23.47 -90.84
N PRO A 395 8.65 24.76 -91.12
CA PRO A 395 7.42 25.45 -90.73
C PRO A 395 6.16 25.16 -91.58
N GLU A 396 6.20 24.27 -92.58
CA GLU A 396 5.07 24.10 -93.53
C GLU A 396 4.11 22.93 -93.24
N GLU A 397 4.31 22.14 -92.18
CA GLU A 397 3.64 20.84 -92.03
C GLU A 397 2.43 20.73 -91.06
N LEU A 398 1.74 21.84 -90.72
CA LEU A 398 0.49 21.77 -89.94
C LEU A 398 -0.64 22.58 -90.56
N VAL A 399 -1.22 22.03 -91.63
CA VAL A 399 -2.50 22.44 -92.20
C VAL A 399 -3.65 21.86 -91.35
N ASP A 400 -4.59 22.75 -91.02
CA ASP A 400 -5.82 22.57 -90.25
C ASP A 400 -6.73 21.44 -90.77
N THR A 401 -7.05 20.48 -89.90
CA THR A 401 -8.15 19.52 -90.13
C THR A 401 -8.99 19.34 -88.87
N ARG A 402 -9.92 20.26 -88.61
CA ARG A 402 -11.09 20.02 -87.75
C ARG A 402 -12.34 19.88 -88.63
N PRO A 403 -13.06 18.75 -88.62
CA PRO A 403 -14.41 18.70 -89.13
C PRO A 403 -15.43 19.11 -88.06
N GLU A 404 -16.47 19.85 -88.49
CA GLU A 404 -17.66 20.28 -87.74
C GLU A 404 -18.58 19.12 -87.32
#